data_AF-A0A950WE49-F1
#
_entry.id   AF-A0A950WE49-F1
#
_cell.length_a   1.000
_cell.length_b   1.000
_cell.length_c   1.000
_cell.angle_alpha   90.00
_cell.angle_beta   90.00
_cell.angle_gamma   90.00
#
_symmetry.space_group_name_H-M   'P 1'
#
loop_
_entity.id
_entity.type
_entity.pdbx_description
1 polymer ?
#
loop_
_entity_poly.entity_id
_entity_poly.type
_entity_poly.pdbx_seq_one_letter_code
_entity_poly.pdbx_strand_id
1 'polypeptide(L)'
;ISNAGMDDLRIIADELHDGVPGYYSNQALVLNDSPIKTVEDLRGKVLAAAGYGTGTDIPLRAMLAKHNLQDKRDLTIIEAQIPTMPAMLKDRKVDLIMLPLPFTANPEVRATTRTLFTQADAMGVTQLAMWVARAPFLEKNRAAMVDFLEDALRQERWYLDPANHAQAVKIAAELTKTPPDRWDSWLFRKDGQNGDYFHNPDGKLDLDALQKSIETQVQLGFLKQTMDIRKYTDLSLVEEAAKRLK
;
A
#
# COMPACT_ATOMS: atom_id res chain seq x y z
N ILE A 1 8.77 14.22 -9.97
CA ILE A 1 10.23 14.13 -10.17
C ILE A 1 10.63 14.81 -11.49
N SER A 2 10.45 14.19 -12.66
CA SER A 2 10.91 14.77 -13.94
C SER A 2 10.28 16.12 -14.31
N ASN A 3 8.95 16.27 -14.19
CA ASN A 3 8.27 17.53 -14.54
C ASN A 3 8.66 18.71 -13.62
N ALA A 4 9.10 18.41 -12.40
CA ALA A 4 9.45 19.41 -11.40
C ALA A 4 10.97 19.63 -11.31
N GLY A 5 11.78 18.98 -12.16
CA GLY A 5 13.24 19.09 -12.14
C GLY A 5 13.87 18.64 -10.81
N MET A 6 13.21 17.76 -10.05
CA MET A 6 13.74 17.28 -8.76
C MET A 6 14.67 16.09 -8.99
N ASP A 7 15.93 16.36 -9.32
CA ASP A 7 17.00 15.34 -9.46
C ASP A 7 17.69 14.99 -8.13
N ASP A 8 17.38 15.74 -7.07
CA ASP A 8 17.98 15.63 -5.75
C ASP A 8 17.18 14.77 -4.75
N LEU A 9 16.10 14.10 -5.17
CA LEU A 9 15.38 13.18 -4.30
C LEU A 9 16.10 11.84 -4.18
N ARG A 10 16.14 11.29 -2.97
CA ARG A 10 16.69 9.96 -2.65
C ARG A 10 15.67 9.16 -1.86
N ILE A 11 15.36 7.96 -2.33
CA ILE A 11 14.69 6.91 -1.55
C ILE A 11 15.75 6.30 -0.65
N ILE A 12 15.47 6.23 0.65
CA ILE A 12 16.47 5.91 1.68
C ILE A 12 16.15 4.65 2.48
N ALA A 13 14.89 4.25 2.56
CA ALA A 13 14.45 3.07 3.29
C ALA A 13 13.07 2.59 2.83
N ASP A 14 12.81 1.30 3.04
CA ASP A 14 11.47 0.69 3.00
C ASP A 14 10.56 1.25 4.11
N GLU A 15 9.25 1.13 3.90
CA GLU A 15 8.24 1.28 4.94
C GLU A 15 7.31 0.05 4.91
N LEU A 16 6.76 -0.29 3.75
CA LEU A 16 5.96 -1.50 3.57
C LEU A 16 5.77 -1.89 2.10
N HIS A 17 5.58 -3.19 1.89
CA HIS A 17 5.27 -3.81 0.60
C HIS A 17 3.86 -4.42 0.61
N ASP A 18 3.14 -4.30 -0.50
CA ASP A 18 1.90 -5.01 -0.77
C ASP A 18 2.16 -6.23 -1.65
N GLY A 19 1.43 -7.33 -1.41
CA GLY A 19 1.40 -8.50 -2.28
C GLY A 19 2.54 -9.50 -2.08
N VAL A 20 3.30 -9.34 -1.00
CA VAL A 20 4.30 -10.33 -0.56
C VAL A 20 3.59 -11.61 -0.09
N PRO A 21 4.00 -12.81 -0.56
CA PRO A 21 3.34 -14.05 -0.17
C PRO A 21 3.25 -14.26 1.35
N GLY A 22 2.05 -14.55 1.84
CA GLY A 22 1.76 -14.75 3.27
C GLY A 22 1.45 -13.47 4.06
N TYR A 23 1.42 -12.31 3.39
CA TYR A 23 1.03 -11.01 3.97
C TYR A 23 -0.23 -10.46 3.29
N TYR A 24 -0.78 -9.39 3.86
CA TYR A 24 -1.97 -8.73 3.36
C TYR A 24 -1.71 -8.01 2.02
N SER A 25 -2.73 -8.00 1.17
CA SER A 25 -2.81 -7.19 -0.05
C SER A 25 -4.14 -6.43 -0.10
N ASN A 26 -4.10 -5.17 -0.56
CA ASN A 26 -5.28 -4.32 -0.70
C ASN A 26 -6.40 -5.02 -1.48
N GLN A 27 -7.64 -4.84 -1.04
CA GLN A 27 -8.76 -5.63 -1.55
C GLN A 27 -9.72 -4.77 -2.36
N ALA A 28 -10.08 -5.25 -3.54
CA ALA A 28 -11.24 -4.80 -4.28
C ALA A 28 -12.47 -5.59 -3.80
N LEU A 29 -13.39 -4.91 -3.13
CA LEU A 29 -14.50 -5.49 -2.39
C LEU A 29 -15.83 -5.23 -3.08
N VAL A 30 -16.67 -6.26 -3.11
CA VAL A 30 -18.09 -6.20 -3.48
C VAL A 30 -18.94 -6.69 -2.31
N LEU A 31 -20.22 -6.34 -2.27
CA LEU A 31 -21.13 -6.91 -1.26
C LEU A 31 -21.20 -8.45 -1.37
N ASN A 32 -21.43 -9.13 -0.25
CA ASN A 32 -21.56 -10.59 -0.21
C ASN A 32 -22.67 -11.11 -1.12
N ASP A 33 -23.78 -10.39 -1.21
CA ASP A 33 -24.94 -10.70 -2.05
C ASP A 33 -24.82 -10.14 -3.48
N SER A 34 -23.68 -9.51 -3.83
CA SER A 34 -23.47 -8.94 -5.17
C SER A 34 -23.43 -10.06 -6.23
N PRO A 35 -24.09 -9.87 -7.39
CA PRO A 35 -24.00 -10.80 -8.51
C PRO A 35 -22.63 -10.78 -9.21
N ILE A 36 -21.75 -9.81 -8.90
CA ILE A 36 -20.44 -9.62 -9.54
C ILE A 36 -19.45 -10.67 -9.04
N LYS A 37 -19.17 -11.70 -9.86
CA LYS A 37 -18.30 -12.83 -9.47
C LYS A 37 -16.93 -12.79 -10.15
N THR A 38 -16.84 -12.08 -11.26
CA THR A 38 -15.63 -11.95 -12.09
C THR A 38 -15.34 -10.48 -12.38
N VAL A 39 -14.15 -10.18 -12.89
CA VAL A 39 -13.78 -8.81 -13.28
C VAL A 39 -14.64 -8.36 -14.47
N GLU A 40 -15.01 -9.27 -15.37
CA GLU A 40 -15.87 -9.00 -16.52
C GLU A 40 -17.27 -8.52 -16.13
N ASP A 41 -17.79 -8.96 -14.98
CA ASP A 41 -19.10 -8.54 -14.44
C ASP A 41 -19.12 -7.05 -14.03
N LEU A 42 -17.96 -6.38 -14.01
CA LEU A 42 -17.83 -4.94 -13.74
C LEU A 42 -18.27 -4.07 -14.92
N ARG A 43 -18.58 -4.65 -16.09
CA ARG A 43 -19.14 -3.90 -17.22
C ARG A 43 -20.46 -3.24 -16.84
N GLY A 44 -20.56 -1.94 -17.08
CA GLY A 44 -21.69 -1.08 -16.75
C GLY A 44 -21.80 -0.74 -15.27
N LYS A 45 -20.79 -1.09 -14.45
CA LYS A 45 -20.79 -0.84 -13.00
C LYS A 45 -20.12 0.48 -12.63
N VAL A 46 -20.36 0.90 -11.40
CA VAL A 46 -19.71 2.07 -10.79
C VAL A 46 -18.74 1.60 -9.71
N LEU A 47 -17.49 2.03 -9.79
CA LEU A 47 -16.42 1.64 -8.87
C LEU A 47 -15.91 2.88 -8.14
N ALA A 48 -15.46 2.74 -6.89
CA ALA A 48 -14.82 3.82 -6.15
C ALA A 48 -13.35 3.55 -5.85
N ALA A 49 -12.53 4.58 -6.04
CA ALA A 49 -11.14 4.66 -5.61
C ALA A 49 -10.86 6.02 -4.96
N ALA A 50 -9.73 6.16 -4.25
CA ALA A 50 -9.44 7.35 -3.45
C ALA A 50 -9.20 8.61 -4.31
N GLY A 51 -8.71 8.41 -5.53
CA GLY A 51 -8.37 9.46 -6.48
C GLY A 51 -7.50 8.91 -7.61
N TYR A 52 -7.52 9.57 -8.76
CA TYR A 52 -6.71 9.17 -9.93
C TYR A 52 -5.22 9.08 -9.60
N GLY A 53 -4.58 7.95 -9.92
CA GLY A 53 -3.15 7.74 -9.73
C GLY A 53 -2.73 7.43 -8.29
N THR A 54 -3.68 7.14 -7.41
CA THR A 54 -3.40 6.74 -6.02
C THR A 54 -3.14 5.23 -5.90
N GLY A 55 -2.64 4.80 -4.74
CA GLY A 55 -2.41 3.38 -4.44
C GLY A 55 -3.66 2.49 -4.44
N THR A 56 -4.87 3.05 -4.49
CA THR A 56 -6.12 2.29 -4.68
C THR A 56 -6.64 2.34 -6.12
N ASP A 57 -6.28 3.38 -6.89
CA ASP A 57 -6.75 3.56 -8.27
C ASP A 57 -5.85 2.85 -9.30
N ILE A 58 -4.53 2.92 -9.13
CA ILE A 58 -3.58 2.26 -10.03
C ILE A 58 -3.82 0.74 -10.11
N PRO A 59 -3.86 -0.02 -8.99
CA PRO A 59 -4.12 -1.45 -9.07
C PRO A 59 -5.53 -1.79 -9.57
N LEU A 60 -6.54 -0.97 -9.26
CA LEU A 60 -7.88 -1.12 -9.82
C LEU A 60 -7.84 -1.04 -11.36
N ARG A 61 -7.23 0.01 -11.91
CA ARG A 61 -7.12 0.19 -13.37
C ARG A 61 -6.18 -0.83 -14.02
N ALA A 62 -5.12 -1.27 -13.34
CA ALA A 62 -4.27 -2.36 -13.80
C ALA A 62 -5.05 -3.66 -13.96
N MET A 63 -5.90 -4.01 -12.99
CA MET A 63 -6.76 -5.19 -13.09
C MET A 63 -7.75 -5.06 -14.26
N LEU A 64 -8.42 -3.92 -14.38
CA LEU A 64 -9.37 -3.68 -15.48
C LEU A 64 -8.68 -3.81 -16.85
N ALA A 65 -7.47 -3.26 -17.01
CA ALA A 65 -6.71 -3.36 -18.25
C ALA A 65 -6.38 -4.81 -18.63
N LYS A 66 -6.01 -5.68 -17.66
CA LYS A 66 -5.78 -7.12 -17.92
C LYS A 66 -7.02 -7.83 -18.47
N HIS A 67 -8.21 -7.35 -18.11
CA HIS A 67 -9.50 -7.86 -18.56
C HIS A 67 -10.11 -7.04 -19.71
N ASN A 68 -9.32 -6.18 -20.36
CA ASN A 68 -9.75 -5.32 -21.46
C ASN A 68 -10.95 -4.41 -21.13
N LEU A 69 -11.09 -4.00 -19.87
CA LEU A 69 -12.08 -3.04 -19.40
C LEU A 69 -11.44 -1.65 -19.24
N GLN A 70 -12.20 -0.61 -19.59
CA GLN A 70 -11.77 0.77 -19.55
C GLN A 70 -12.81 1.67 -18.87
N ASP A 71 -12.31 2.57 -18.04
CA ASP A 71 -13.10 3.65 -17.43
C ASP A 71 -13.71 4.56 -18.51
N LYS A 72 -14.96 4.97 -18.29
CA LYS A 72 -15.81 5.78 -19.17
C LYS A 72 -16.19 5.13 -20.51
N ARG A 73 -15.66 3.95 -20.83
CA ARG A 73 -16.05 3.14 -21.99
C ARG A 73 -16.93 1.96 -21.59
N ASP A 74 -16.44 1.16 -20.64
CA ASP A 74 -17.10 -0.08 -20.22
C ASP A 74 -17.76 0.05 -18.85
N LEU A 75 -17.29 0.95 -18.00
CA LEU A 75 -17.73 1.16 -16.62
C LEU A 75 -17.36 2.59 -16.17
N THR A 76 -17.75 2.98 -14.96
CA THR A 76 -17.42 4.31 -14.41
C THR A 76 -16.62 4.17 -13.11
N ILE A 77 -15.48 4.86 -13.01
CA ILE A 77 -14.76 5.03 -11.75
C ILE A 77 -15.03 6.43 -11.20
N ILE A 78 -15.45 6.50 -9.94
CA ILE A 78 -15.62 7.75 -9.20
C ILE A 78 -14.60 7.88 -8.09
N GLU A 79 -14.23 9.12 -7.77
CA GLU A 79 -13.38 9.41 -6.63
C GLU A 79 -14.23 9.57 -5.36
N ALA A 80 -13.81 8.93 -4.27
CA ALA A 80 -14.44 9.05 -2.97
C ALA A 80 -13.39 8.98 -1.86
N GLN A 81 -13.69 9.54 -0.70
CA GLN A 81 -12.81 9.40 0.46
C GLN A 81 -12.87 7.95 0.96
N ILE A 82 -11.71 7.33 1.23
CA ILE A 82 -11.63 5.93 1.69
C ILE A 82 -12.58 5.63 2.87
N PRO A 83 -12.70 6.50 3.91
CA PRO A 83 -13.62 6.26 5.02
C PRO A 83 -15.11 6.18 4.62
N THR A 84 -15.53 6.82 3.52
CA THR A 84 -16.94 6.86 3.09
C THR A 84 -17.32 5.73 2.15
N MET A 85 -16.34 5.07 1.52
CA MET A 85 -16.57 4.02 0.53
C MET A 85 -17.37 2.82 1.07
N PRO A 86 -17.14 2.29 2.29
CA PRO A 86 -17.98 1.23 2.86
C PRO A 86 -19.48 1.55 2.86
N ALA A 87 -19.83 2.78 3.27
CA ALA A 87 -21.22 3.22 3.28
C ALA A 87 -21.79 3.36 1.86
N MET A 88 -21.00 3.86 0.91
CA MET A 88 -21.41 3.96 -0.49
C MET A 88 -21.68 2.58 -1.11
N LEU A 89 -20.84 1.59 -0.80
CA LEU A 89 -21.04 0.21 -1.25
C LEU A 89 -22.29 -0.41 -0.61
N LYS A 90 -22.46 -0.25 0.71
CA LYS A 90 -23.64 -0.72 1.46
C LYS A 90 -24.95 -0.14 0.92
N ASP A 91 -24.95 1.16 0.61
CA ASP A 91 -26.08 1.86 0.00
C ASP A 91 -26.25 1.56 -1.50
N ARG A 92 -25.38 0.73 -2.09
CA ARG A 92 -25.35 0.37 -3.52
C ARG A 92 -25.24 1.60 -4.44
N LYS A 93 -24.59 2.67 -3.96
CA LYS A 93 -24.21 3.84 -4.78
C LYS A 93 -23.02 3.52 -5.68
N VAL A 94 -22.22 2.53 -5.29
CA VAL A 94 -21.15 1.92 -6.08
C VAL A 94 -21.25 0.40 -5.95
N ASP A 95 -20.71 -0.31 -6.92
CA ASP A 95 -20.75 -1.76 -7.02
C ASP A 95 -19.47 -2.43 -6.50
N LEU A 96 -18.35 -1.69 -6.49
CA LEU A 96 -17.05 -2.15 -6.01
C LEU A 96 -16.25 -0.99 -5.39
N ILE A 97 -15.53 -1.26 -4.31
CA ILE A 97 -14.61 -0.30 -3.67
C ILE A 97 -13.24 -0.93 -3.48
N MET A 98 -12.17 -0.15 -3.57
CA MET A 98 -10.83 -0.62 -3.24
C MET A 98 -10.38 -0.01 -1.92
N LEU A 99 -10.11 -0.86 -0.93
CA LEU A 99 -9.76 -0.43 0.43
C LEU A 99 -8.38 -0.97 0.86
N PRO A 100 -7.56 -0.12 1.51
CA PRO A 100 -6.38 -0.54 2.24
C PRO A 100 -6.69 -0.84 3.72
N LEU A 101 -5.70 -1.34 4.46
CA LEU A 101 -5.72 -1.29 5.92
C LEU A 101 -5.66 0.17 6.39
N PRO A 102 -6.21 0.49 7.58
CA PRO A 102 -6.98 -0.40 8.46
C PRO A 102 -8.46 -0.56 8.05
N PHE A 103 -8.91 0.07 6.95
CA PHE A 103 -10.33 0.16 6.59
C PHE A 103 -10.95 -1.19 6.24
N THR A 104 -10.20 -2.09 5.59
CA THR A 104 -10.62 -3.47 5.32
C THR A 104 -10.70 -4.34 6.58
N ALA A 105 -9.97 -4.01 7.64
CA ALA A 105 -10.03 -4.72 8.92
C ALA A 105 -11.29 -4.36 9.75
N ASN A 106 -12.11 -3.40 9.31
CA ASN A 106 -13.36 -3.10 9.99
C ASN A 106 -14.30 -4.33 9.97
N PRO A 107 -14.76 -4.83 11.14
CA PRO A 107 -15.62 -6.01 11.21
C PRO A 107 -16.92 -5.89 10.40
N GLU A 108 -17.52 -4.70 10.31
CA GLU A 108 -18.72 -4.50 9.48
C GLU A 108 -18.41 -4.68 8.00
N VAL A 109 -17.26 -4.16 7.54
CA VAL A 109 -16.79 -4.35 6.16
C VAL A 109 -16.56 -5.84 5.89
N ARG A 110 -15.81 -6.53 6.75
CA ARG A 110 -15.56 -7.98 6.59
C ARG A 110 -16.83 -8.82 6.62
N ALA A 111 -17.81 -8.46 7.45
CA ALA A 111 -19.07 -9.20 7.56
C ALA A 111 -20.01 -9.02 6.36
N THR A 112 -19.90 -7.90 5.63
CA THR A 112 -20.85 -7.51 4.57
C THR A 112 -20.27 -7.60 3.16
N THR A 113 -18.96 -7.79 3.03
CA THR A 113 -18.26 -7.79 1.74
C THR A 113 -17.42 -9.04 1.53
N ARG A 114 -17.13 -9.31 0.27
CA ARG A 114 -16.13 -10.30 -0.17
C ARG A 114 -15.18 -9.68 -1.17
N THR A 115 -13.97 -10.21 -1.21
CA THR A 115 -12.95 -9.82 -2.19
C THR A 115 -13.30 -10.37 -3.56
N LEU A 116 -13.26 -9.49 -4.58
CA LEU A 116 -13.30 -9.89 -5.98
C LEU A 116 -11.89 -10.18 -6.50
N PHE A 117 -10.94 -9.32 -6.16
CA PHE A 117 -9.51 -9.50 -6.40
C PHE A 117 -8.68 -8.64 -5.43
N THR A 118 -7.39 -8.87 -5.40
CA THR A 118 -6.41 -8.13 -4.60
C THR A 118 -5.48 -7.29 -5.47
N GLN A 119 -4.79 -6.33 -4.87
CA GLN A 119 -3.72 -5.59 -5.54
C GLN A 119 -2.61 -6.54 -6.05
N ALA A 120 -2.31 -7.60 -5.32
CA ALA A 120 -1.37 -8.65 -5.76
C ALA A 120 -1.83 -9.34 -7.05
N ASP A 121 -3.12 -9.64 -7.22
CA ASP A 121 -3.65 -10.20 -8.47
C ASP A 121 -3.46 -9.22 -9.64
N ALA A 122 -3.56 -7.91 -9.36
CA ALA A 122 -3.43 -6.85 -10.35
C ALA A 122 -1.97 -6.56 -10.73
N MET A 123 -1.05 -6.47 -9.78
CA MET A 123 0.30 -5.93 -9.99
C MET A 123 1.44 -6.87 -9.55
N GLY A 124 1.13 -7.90 -8.77
CA GLY A 124 2.11 -8.68 -8.01
C GLY A 124 2.60 -7.90 -6.79
N VAL A 125 3.83 -8.18 -6.36
CA VAL A 125 4.48 -7.42 -5.27
C VAL A 125 4.69 -5.97 -5.71
N THR A 126 4.38 -5.03 -4.82
CA THR A 126 4.63 -3.59 -5.03
C THR A 126 5.27 -2.96 -3.80
N GLN A 127 6.27 -2.09 -4.01
CA GLN A 127 6.79 -1.16 -3.00
C GLN A 127 5.72 -0.09 -2.73
N LEU A 128 4.87 -0.31 -1.73
CA LEU A 128 3.67 0.50 -1.51
C LEU A 128 3.99 1.82 -0.79
N ALA A 129 4.89 1.79 0.19
CA ALA A 129 5.41 3.01 0.83
C ALA A 129 6.92 2.91 1.01
N MET A 130 7.58 4.07 1.06
CA MET A 130 9.02 4.20 1.18
C MET A 130 9.39 5.58 1.73
N TRP A 131 10.57 5.70 2.33
CA TRP A 131 11.06 6.96 2.88
C TRP A 131 11.89 7.68 1.83
N VAL A 132 11.63 8.98 1.67
CA VAL A 132 12.29 9.82 0.66
C VAL A 132 12.76 11.13 1.30
N ALA A 133 13.97 11.55 0.97
CA ALA A 133 14.54 12.81 1.41
C ALA A 133 15.32 13.52 0.29
N ARG A 134 15.61 14.80 0.48
CA ARG A 134 16.45 15.60 -0.43
C ARG A 134 17.92 15.34 -0.15
N ALA A 135 18.74 15.16 -1.18
CA ALA A 135 20.17 14.87 -1.07
C ALA A 135 20.93 15.92 -0.23
N PRO A 136 20.73 17.25 -0.39
CA PRO A 136 21.41 18.24 0.45
C PRO A 136 21.06 18.12 1.95
N PHE A 137 19.84 17.67 2.26
CA PHE A 137 19.44 17.42 3.64
C PHE A 137 20.15 16.19 4.21
N LEU A 138 20.27 15.12 3.42
CA LEU A 138 20.97 13.90 3.82
C LEU A 138 22.47 14.16 4.02
N GLU A 139 23.10 14.88 3.11
CA GLU A 139 24.52 15.25 3.21
C GLU A 139 24.80 16.05 4.48
N LYS A 140 23.98 17.07 4.77
CA LYS A 140 24.13 17.92 5.96
C LYS A 140 23.86 17.18 7.27
N ASN A 141 22.95 16.21 7.28
CA ASN A 141 22.45 15.56 8.50
C ASN A 141 22.78 14.07 8.55
N ARG A 142 23.82 13.63 7.84
CA ARG A 142 24.10 12.20 7.62
C ARG A 142 24.13 11.39 8.91
N ALA A 143 24.88 11.84 9.92
CA ALA A 143 24.98 11.14 11.19
C ALA A 143 23.62 10.98 11.88
N ALA A 144 22.85 12.07 11.99
CA ALA A 144 21.51 12.04 12.58
C ALA A 144 20.54 11.15 11.80
N MET A 145 20.65 11.09 10.47
CA MET A 145 19.83 10.22 9.64
C MET A 145 20.19 8.74 9.80
N VAL A 146 21.46 8.39 10.01
CA VAL A 146 21.84 7.01 10.34
C VAL A 146 21.29 6.62 11.71
N ASP A 147 21.41 7.49 12.72
CA ASP A 147 20.88 7.23 14.06
C ASP A 147 19.34 7.06 14.02
N PHE A 148 18.65 7.92 13.26
CA PHE A 148 17.20 7.84 13.04
C PHE A 148 16.78 6.53 12.37
N LEU A 149 17.50 6.09 11.33
CA LEU A 149 17.21 4.82 10.66
C LEU A 149 17.56 3.61 11.54
N GLU A 150 18.60 3.69 12.37
CA GLU A 150 18.92 2.64 13.34
C GLU A 150 17.78 2.43 14.33
N ASP A 151 17.21 3.53 14.85
CA ASP A 151 16.04 3.49 15.73
C ASP A 151 14.79 2.97 15.00
N ALA A 152 14.56 3.39 13.76
CA ALA A 152 13.45 2.91 12.94
C ALA A 152 13.53 1.38 12.72
N LEU A 153 14.71 0.87 12.35
CA LEU A 153 14.93 -0.57 12.16
C LEU A 153 14.81 -1.35 13.49
N ARG A 154 15.23 -0.77 14.61
CA ARG A 154 15.03 -1.38 15.94
C ARG A 154 13.54 -1.45 16.29
N GLN A 155 12.79 -0.39 16.00
CA GLN A 155 11.35 -0.33 16.20
C GLN A 155 10.64 -1.38 15.33
N GLU A 156 10.98 -1.46 14.05
CA GLU A 156 10.46 -2.43 13.08
C GLU A 156 10.60 -3.86 13.61
N ARG A 157 11.83 -4.26 13.94
CA ARG A 157 12.10 -5.60 14.51
C ARG A 157 11.36 -5.83 15.82
N TRP A 158 11.18 -4.80 16.65
CA TRP A 158 10.50 -4.92 17.93
C TRP A 158 9.00 -5.18 17.76
N TYR A 159 8.27 -4.43 16.94
CA TYR A 159 6.83 -4.66 16.79
C TYR A 159 6.48 -5.85 15.89
N LEU A 160 7.40 -6.28 15.03
CA LEU A 160 7.26 -7.51 14.24
C LEU A 160 7.45 -8.78 15.09
N ASP A 161 8.09 -8.70 16.25
CA ASP A 161 8.18 -9.82 17.19
C ASP A 161 6.81 -10.07 17.84
N PRO A 162 6.18 -11.26 17.65
CA PRO A 162 4.90 -11.58 18.24
C PRO A 162 4.85 -11.43 19.77
N ALA A 163 6.00 -11.53 20.46
CA ALA A 163 6.08 -11.31 21.91
C ALA A 163 5.70 -9.88 22.31
N ASN A 164 5.86 -8.90 21.42
CA ASN A 164 5.57 -7.49 21.67
C ASN A 164 4.18 -7.04 21.15
N HIS A 165 3.43 -7.94 20.49
CA HIS A 165 2.15 -7.62 19.84
C HIS A 165 1.18 -6.86 20.73
N ALA A 166 0.98 -7.32 21.98
CA ALA A 166 0.05 -6.69 22.91
C ALA A 166 0.45 -5.22 23.23
N GLN A 167 1.75 -4.95 23.31
CA GLN A 167 2.25 -3.59 23.57
C GLN A 167 2.18 -2.73 22.30
N ALA A 168 2.49 -3.28 21.12
CA ALA A 168 2.32 -2.59 19.84
C ALA A 168 0.86 -2.15 19.61
N VAL A 169 -0.10 -3.06 19.86
CA VAL A 169 -1.54 -2.77 19.82
C VAL A 169 -1.93 -1.66 20.79
N LYS A 170 -1.42 -1.70 22.03
CA LYS A 170 -1.67 -0.65 23.02
C LYS A 170 -1.18 0.72 22.55
N ILE A 171 0.04 0.80 22.00
CA ILE A 171 0.62 2.03 21.47
C ILE A 171 -0.24 2.56 20.31
N ALA A 172 -0.61 1.70 19.36
CA ALA A 172 -1.46 2.08 18.22
C ALA A 172 -2.82 2.62 18.68
N ALA A 173 -3.47 1.94 19.64
CA ALA A 173 -4.75 2.38 20.21
C ALA A 173 -4.65 3.73 20.93
N GLU A 174 -3.59 3.94 21.72
CA GLU A 174 -3.36 5.20 22.45
C GLU A 174 -3.08 6.36 21.51
N LEU A 175 -2.32 6.15 20.43
CA LEU A 175 -1.99 7.17 19.44
C LEU A 175 -3.22 7.54 18.60
N THR A 176 -3.90 6.53 18.06
CA THR A 176 -5.02 6.72 17.12
C THR A 176 -6.36 7.01 17.81
N LYS A 177 -6.41 6.89 19.14
CA LYS A 177 -7.65 6.98 19.94
C LYS A 177 -8.73 6.00 19.46
N THR A 178 -8.30 4.88 18.90
CA THR A 178 -9.17 3.81 18.39
C THR A 178 -9.09 2.61 19.34
N PRO A 179 -10.22 1.92 19.61
CA PRO A 179 -10.22 0.74 20.47
C PRO A 179 -9.17 -0.34 20.10
N PRO A 180 -8.48 -0.97 21.07
CA PRO A 180 -7.43 -1.96 20.81
C PRO A 180 -7.84 -3.15 19.95
N ASP A 181 -9.09 -3.59 20.06
CA ASP A 181 -9.68 -4.69 19.27
C ASP A 181 -9.67 -4.41 17.76
N ARG A 182 -9.62 -3.13 17.35
CA ARG A 182 -9.48 -2.73 15.95
C ARG A 182 -8.11 -2.99 15.37
N TRP A 183 -7.10 -3.17 16.20
CA TRP A 183 -5.71 -3.42 15.80
C TRP A 183 -5.30 -4.86 16.05
N ASP A 184 -5.76 -5.44 17.17
CA ASP A 184 -5.26 -6.72 17.67
C ASP A 184 -5.34 -7.87 16.67
N SER A 185 -6.37 -7.90 15.83
CA SER A 185 -6.59 -9.01 14.91
C SER A 185 -5.55 -9.12 13.79
N TRP A 186 -4.90 -8.02 13.40
CA TRP A 186 -4.10 -7.97 12.17
C TRP A 186 -2.75 -7.27 12.30
N LEU A 187 -2.62 -6.25 13.16
CA LEU A 187 -1.47 -5.34 13.20
C LEU A 187 -0.15 -6.11 13.34
N PHE A 188 0.78 -5.90 12.40
CA PHE A 188 2.10 -6.54 12.29
C PHE A 188 2.10 -8.08 12.26
N ARG A 189 0.97 -8.72 11.98
CA ARG A 189 0.88 -10.19 11.91
C ARG A 189 1.10 -10.69 10.50
N LYS A 190 1.88 -11.76 10.34
CA LYS A 190 1.97 -12.56 9.11
C LYS A 190 0.86 -13.61 9.09
N ASP A 191 -0.35 -13.21 8.72
CA ASP A 191 -1.54 -14.08 8.65
C ASP A 191 -2.33 -13.90 7.33
N GLY A 192 -1.62 -13.74 6.22
CA GLY A 192 -2.22 -13.51 4.91
C GLY A 192 -3.18 -12.32 4.90
N GLN A 193 -4.37 -12.49 4.33
CA GLN A 193 -5.40 -11.43 4.28
C GLN A 193 -6.01 -11.06 5.64
N ASN A 194 -5.72 -11.82 6.70
CA ASN A 194 -6.10 -11.48 8.06
C ASN A 194 -5.01 -10.72 8.83
N GLY A 195 -3.79 -10.67 8.29
CA GLY A 195 -2.65 -9.99 8.88
C GLY A 195 -2.41 -8.58 8.32
N ASP A 196 -1.14 -8.17 8.37
CA ASP A 196 -0.66 -6.87 7.92
C ASP A 196 0.14 -6.95 6.61
N TYR A 197 0.52 -5.80 6.07
CA TYR A 197 1.49 -5.68 4.99
C TYR A 197 2.84 -6.30 5.39
N PHE A 198 3.66 -6.59 4.39
CA PHE A 198 5.05 -6.97 4.68
C PHE A 198 5.86 -5.72 5.00
N HIS A 199 6.58 -5.78 6.10
CA HIS A 199 7.58 -4.78 6.46
C HIS A 199 8.96 -5.45 6.51
N ASN A 200 9.96 -4.84 5.89
CA ASN A 200 11.29 -5.42 5.86
C ASN A 200 12.06 -5.06 7.15
N PRO A 201 12.45 -6.02 8.00
CA PRO A 201 13.15 -5.74 9.27
C PRO A 201 14.57 -5.16 9.09
N ASP A 202 15.08 -5.10 7.86
CA ASP A 202 16.33 -4.44 7.50
C ASP A 202 16.09 -3.14 6.71
N GLY A 203 14.84 -2.70 6.53
CA GLY A 203 14.48 -1.48 5.79
C GLY A 203 14.86 -1.52 4.30
N LYS A 204 15.05 -2.73 3.74
CA LYS A 204 15.46 -2.91 2.34
C LYS A 204 14.25 -2.81 1.40
N LEU A 205 14.38 -1.93 0.44
CA LEU A 205 13.44 -1.76 -0.67
C LEU A 205 13.44 -2.97 -1.62
N ASP A 206 12.29 -3.23 -2.23
CA ASP A 206 12.18 -4.01 -3.45
C ASP A 206 12.23 -3.07 -4.67
N LEU A 207 13.46 -2.74 -5.11
CA LEU A 207 13.69 -1.83 -6.23
C LEU A 207 13.17 -2.38 -7.57
N ASP A 208 13.10 -3.69 -7.72
CA ASP A 208 12.55 -4.32 -8.94
C ASP A 208 11.03 -4.20 -8.96
N ALA A 209 10.36 -4.46 -7.84
CA ALA A 209 8.93 -4.22 -7.70
C ALA A 209 8.58 -2.73 -7.90
N LEU A 210 9.39 -1.82 -7.37
CA LEU A 210 9.20 -0.39 -7.56
C LEU A 210 9.39 0.03 -9.03
N GLN A 211 10.44 -0.43 -9.69
CA GLN A 211 10.69 -0.16 -11.10
C GLN A 211 9.54 -0.67 -11.97
N LYS A 212 9.07 -1.90 -11.74
CA LYS A 212 7.92 -2.49 -12.45
C LYS A 212 6.62 -1.71 -12.20
N SER A 213 6.44 -1.18 -10.98
CA SER A 213 5.28 -0.36 -10.63
C SER A 213 5.26 0.96 -11.41
N ILE A 214 6.43 1.59 -11.61
CA ILE A 214 6.57 2.79 -12.46
C ILE A 214 6.28 2.46 -13.92
N GLU A 215 6.81 1.35 -14.43
CA GLU A 215 6.57 0.92 -15.82
C GLU A 215 5.09 0.62 -16.08
N THR A 216 4.43 -0.02 -15.12
CA THR A 216 2.98 -0.27 -15.18
C THR A 216 2.20 1.05 -15.24
N GLN A 217 2.59 2.04 -14.44
CA GLN A 217 1.98 3.37 -14.48
C GLN A 217 2.18 4.10 -15.82
N VAL A 218 3.31 3.89 -16.50
CA VAL A 218 3.53 4.40 -17.86
C VAL A 218 2.63 3.69 -18.87
N GLN A 219 2.54 2.37 -18.80
CA GLN A 219 1.68 1.56 -19.68
C GLN A 219 0.20 1.95 -19.54
N LEU A 220 -0.24 2.27 -18.32
CA LEU A 220 -1.60 2.73 -18.02
C LEU A 220 -1.82 4.22 -18.29
N GLY A 221 -0.77 4.97 -18.70
CA GLY A 221 -0.87 6.38 -19.06
C GLY A 221 -0.90 7.38 -17.89
N PHE A 222 -0.61 6.94 -16.66
CA PHE A 222 -0.45 7.84 -15.51
C PHE A 222 0.82 8.66 -15.59
N LEU A 223 1.91 8.02 -16.05
CA LEU A 223 3.22 8.63 -16.22
C LEU A 223 3.55 8.72 -17.70
N LYS A 224 4.16 9.84 -18.11
CA LYS A 224 4.54 10.06 -19.52
C LYS A 224 5.74 9.23 -19.95
N GLN A 225 6.61 8.87 -19.01
CA GLN A 225 7.86 8.16 -19.27
C GLN A 225 8.29 7.39 -18.03
N THR A 226 9.07 6.33 -18.24
CA THR A 226 9.74 5.62 -17.16
C THR A 226 10.91 6.43 -16.61
N MET A 227 11.43 6.01 -15.45
CA MET A 227 12.69 6.47 -14.90
C MET A 227 13.43 5.30 -14.27
N ASP A 228 14.76 5.36 -14.28
CA ASP A 228 15.58 4.40 -13.56
C ASP A 228 15.60 4.79 -12.09
N ILE A 229 14.82 4.05 -11.29
CA ILE A 229 14.62 4.39 -9.88
C ILE A 229 15.90 4.27 -9.05
N ARG A 230 16.87 3.48 -9.52
CA ARG A 230 18.17 3.29 -8.85
C ARG A 230 18.97 4.60 -8.83
N LYS A 231 18.79 5.48 -9.80
CA LYS A 231 19.41 6.83 -9.82
C LYS A 231 18.87 7.75 -8.72
N TYR A 232 17.70 7.43 -8.19
CA TYR A 232 17.01 8.18 -7.13
C TYR A 232 17.04 7.43 -5.81
N THR A 233 17.96 6.48 -5.63
CA THR A 233 18.04 5.64 -4.42
C THR A 233 19.41 5.85 -3.75
N ASP A 234 19.41 6.02 -2.43
CA ASP A 234 20.61 5.99 -1.60
C ASP A 234 20.36 5.11 -0.38
N LEU A 235 20.77 3.84 -0.47
CA LEU A 235 20.65 2.86 0.62
C LEU A 235 21.81 2.91 1.61
N SER A 236 22.82 3.76 1.39
CA SER A 236 24.04 3.75 2.21
C SER A 236 23.74 4.03 3.69
N LEU A 237 22.72 4.85 3.97
CA LEU A 237 22.29 5.21 5.31
C LEU A 237 21.63 4.02 6.04
N VAL A 238 20.65 3.37 5.41
CA VAL A 238 19.94 2.23 6.01
C VAL A 238 20.83 1.01 6.14
N GLU A 239 21.74 0.78 5.19
CA GLU A 239 22.74 -0.28 5.27
C GLU A 239 23.75 -0.06 6.41
N GLU A 240 24.15 1.19 6.65
CA GLU A 240 25.00 1.51 7.80
C GLU A 240 24.24 1.32 9.12
N ALA A 241 23.01 1.82 9.21
CA ALA A 241 22.14 1.64 10.37
C ALA A 241 21.93 0.16 10.70
N ALA A 242 21.61 -0.67 9.70
CA ALA A 242 21.41 -2.11 9.87
C ALA A 242 22.67 -2.82 10.42
N LYS A 243 23.88 -2.38 10.03
CA LYS A 243 25.15 -2.94 10.54
C LYS A 243 25.40 -2.59 12.02
N ARG A 244 24.80 -1.52 12.54
CA ARG A 244 24.92 -1.14 13.96
C ARG A 244 24.03 -1.98 14.88
N LEU A 245 22.94 -2.52 14.33
CA LEU A 245 22.05 -3.46 15.01
C LEU A 245 22.70 -4.85 15.12
N LYS A 246 23.49 -5.04 16.18
CA LYS A 246 24.04 -6.35 16.57
C LYS A 246 22.98 -7.24 17.22
#